data_AF-A0A504YCY7-F1
#
_entry.id   AF-A0A504YCY7-F1
#
_cell.length_a   1.000
_cell.length_b   1.000
_cell.length_c   1.000
_cell.angle_alpha   90.00
_cell.angle_beta   90.00
_cell.angle_gamma   90.00
#
_symmetry.space_group_name_H-M   'P 1'
#
loop_
_entity.id
_entity.type
_entity.pdbx_description
1 polymer ?
#
loop_
_entity_poly.entity_id
_entity_poly.type
_entity_poly.pdbx_seq_one_letter_code
_entity_poly.pdbx_strand_id
1 'polypeptide(L)'
;MTRIKYRYVVCFVSIQSMISNQPPGYPGCQQDDTIALRTTEANLMCTIRKSVQQCHGTIGMGKCMTRVRLIYWCPQSGLLVLRCLRTQLIPIRAALSMITRIETGTCETY
;
A
#
# COMPACT_ATOMS: atom_id res chain seq x y z
N MET A 1 4.97 18.26 -28.22
CA MET A 1 4.60 16.96 -27.60
C MET A 1 4.70 17.08 -26.09
N THR A 2 3.65 16.74 -25.34
CA THR A 2 3.66 16.75 -23.86
C THR A 2 3.86 15.33 -23.32
N ARG A 3 4.79 15.14 -22.38
CA ARG A 3 5.09 13.84 -21.73
C ARG A 3 4.40 13.75 -20.37
N ILE A 4 3.73 12.63 -20.10
CA ILE A 4 3.16 12.34 -18.78
C ILE A 4 4.27 12.16 -17.75
N LYS A 5 4.22 12.91 -16.65
CA LYS A 5 5.21 12.86 -15.56
C LYS A 5 4.73 11.95 -14.43
N TYR A 6 5.55 10.95 -14.10
CA TYR A 6 5.33 10.03 -12.98
C TYR A 6 6.25 10.35 -11.80
N ARG A 7 5.88 9.86 -10.62
CA ARG A 7 6.72 9.83 -9.43
C ARG A 7 6.70 8.42 -8.84
N TYR A 8 7.83 8.03 -8.26
CA TYR A 8 7.94 6.80 -7.49
C TYR A 8 7.90 7.14 -6.01
N VAL A 9 7.16 6.36 -5.24
CA VAL A 9 7.07 6.43 -3.79
C VAL A 9 7.69 5.15 -3.27
N VAL A 10 8.72 5.30 -2.44
CA VAL A 10 9.37 4.20 -1.76
C VAL A 10 8.93 4.25 -0.30
N CYS A 11 8.39 3.14 0.18
CA CYS A 11 7.88 2.99 1.54
C CYS A 11 8.55 1.79 2.21
N PHE A 12 8.85 1.95 3.49
CA PHE A 12 9.22 0.87 4.37
C PHE A 12 7.99 0.52 5.21
N VAL A 13 7.48 -0.70 5.04
CA VAL A 13 6.23 -1.16 5.65
C VAL A 13 6.56 -2.22 6.70
N SER A 14 6.12 -2.00 7.92
CA SER A 14 6.13 -3.00 8.99
C SER A 14 4.76 -3.66 9.03
N ILE A 15 4.69 -4.98 8.83
CA ILE A 15 3.44 -5.75 8.93
C ILE A 15 3.61 -6.74 10.06
N GLN A 16 2.67 -6.70 11.01
CA GLN A 16 2.67 -7.56 12.17
C GLN A 16 1.26 -8.10 12.43
N SER A 17 1.18 -9.39 12.71
CA SER A 17 -0.01 -10.08 13.16
C SER A 17 -0.32 -9.70 14.61
N MET A 18 -1.61 -9.67 14.94
CA MET A 18 -2.11 -9.35 16.29
C MET A 18 -1.61 -10.29 17.39
N ILE A 19 -1.06 -11.46 17.00
CA ILE A 19 -0.58 -12.51 17.91
C ILE A 19 0.94 -12.36 18.16
N SER A 20 1.62 -11.44 17.47
CA SER A 20 3.06 -11.27 17.61
C SER A 20 3.42 -10.56 18.91
N ASN A 21 4.34 -11.16 19.68
CA ASN A 21 4.83 -10.62 20.97
C ASN A 21 6.00 -9.64 20.82
N GLN A 22 6.39 -9.28 19.58
CA GLN A 22 7.54 -8.43 19.32
C GLN A 22 7.17 -6.94 19.22
N PRO A 23 8.11 -6.02 19.46
CA PRO A 23 7.83 -4.59 19.34
C PRO A 23 7.52 -4.21 17.87
N PRO A 24 6.45 -3.44 17.62
CA PRO A 24 6.12 -2.96 16.27
C PRO A 24 7.20 -1.97 15.78
N GLY A 25 7.46 -1.94 14.47
CA GLY A 25 8.18 -0.84 13.84
C GLY A 25 9.47 -1.22 13.10
N TYR A 26 9.91 -2.48 13.11
CA TYR A 26 10.97 -2.91 12.20
C TYR A 26 10.38 -3.16 10.80
N PRO A 27 10.97 -2.62 9.72
CA PRO A 27 10.43 -2.80 8.38
C PRO A 27 10.46 -4.27 7.96
N GLY A 28 9.39 -4.71 7.32
CA GLY A 28 9.20 -6.09 6.87
C GLY A 28 8.15 -6.86 7.65
N CYS A 29 8.07 -8.12 7.27
CA CYS A 29 7.31 -9.17 7.93
C CYS A 29 8.32 -10.04 8.66
N GLN A 30 8.07 -10.30 9.94
CA GLN A 30 8.92 -11.22 10.72
C GLN A 30 8.80 -12.64 10.15
N GLN A 31 9.89 -13.42 10.22
CA GLN A 31 9.92 -14.78 9.67
C GLN A 31 8.91 -15.71 10.34
N ASP A 32 8.69 -15.50 11.64
CA ASP A 32 7.72 -16.27 12.43
C ASP A 32 6.27 -15.90 12.11
N ASP A 33 6.05 -14.75 11.46
CA ASP A 33 4.74 -14.25 11.12
C ASP A 33 4.31 -14.68 9.70
N THR A 34 3.92 -15.96 9.62
CA THR A 34 3.47 -16.58 8.37
C THR A 34 2.27 -15.85 7.74
N ILE A 35 1.46 -15.15 8.55
CA ILE A 35 0.29 -14.39 8.07
C ILE A 35 0.77 -13.10 7.40
N ALA A 36 1.69 -12.37 8.02
CA ALA A 36 2.29 -11.18 7.43
C ALA A 36 3.04 -11.50 6.13
N LEU A 37 3.80 -12.61 6.10
CA LEU A 37 4.53 -13.07 4.92
C LEU A 37 3.64 -13.44 3.72
N ARG A 38 2.40 -13.87 3.97
CA ARG A 38 1.40 -14.15 2.92
C ARG A 38 0.80 -12.89 2.29
N THR A 39 1.20 -11.70 2.73
CA THR A 39 0.73 -10.44 2.15
C THR A 39 1.19 -10.30 0.71
N THR A 40 0.25 -10.40 -0.22
CA THR A 40 0.50 -10.26 -1.65
C THR A 40 0.41 -8.80 -2.10
N GLU A 41 0.94 -8.50 -3.28
CA GLU A 41 0.76 -7.21 -3.94
C GLU A 41 -0.72 -6.85 -4.15
N ALA A 42 -1.57 -7.85 -4.39
CA ALA A 42 -3.01 -7.67 -4.54
C ALA A 42 -3.66 -7.19 -3.24
N ASN A 43 -3.28 -7.78 -2.10
CA ASN A 43 -3.74 -7.38 -0.77
C ASN A 43 -3.36 -5.93 -0.49
N LEU A 44 -2.09 -5.58 -0.74
CA LEU A 44 -1.59 -4.20 -0.56
C LEU A 44 -2.32 -3.20 -1.45
N MET A 45 -2.49 -3.51 -2.74
CA MET A 45 -3.22 -2.64 -3.66
C MET A 45 -4.70 -2.51 -3.28
N CYS A 46 -5.32 -3.57 -2.75
CA CYS A 46 -6.68 -3.50 -2.21
C CYS A 46 -6.76 -2.56 -1.01
N THR A 47 -5.84 -2.69 -0.04
CA THR A 47 -5.77 -1.82 1.13
C THR A 47 -5.51 -0.36 0.75
N ILE A 48 -4.59 -0.10 -0.19
CA ILE A 48 -4.32 1.24 -0.70
C ILE A 48 -5.58 1.83 -1.34
N ARG A 49 -6.31 1.05 -2.15
CA ARG A 49 -7.60 1.48 -2.71
C ARG A 49 -8.58 1.85 -1.62
N LYS A 50 -8.86 0.94 -0.67
CA LYS A 50 -9.79 1.20 0.44
C LYS A 50 -9.43 2.49 1.19
N SER A 51 -8.15 2.67 1.49
CA SER A 51 -7.64 3.89 2.14
C SER A 51 -7.85 5.15 1.29
N VAL A 52 -7.52 5.12 -0.01
CA VAL A 52 -7.78 6.25 -0.91
C VAL A 52 -9.27 6.59 -0.97
N GLN A 53 -10.15 5.59 -0.97
CA GLN A 53 -11.60 5.80 -0.93
C GLN A 53 -12.03 6.50 0.35
N GLN A 54 -11.51 6.06 1.49
CA GLN A 54 -11.82 6.62 2.80
C GLN A 54 -11.30 8.06 2.93
N CYS A 55 -10.11 8.35 2.42
CA CYS A 55 -9.51 9.69 2.50
C CYS A 55 -10.11 10.69 1.53
N HIS A 56 -10.39 10.27 0.28
CA HIS A 56 -10.69 11.20 -0.83
C HIS A 56 -12.04 10.95 -1.51
N GLY A 57 -12.82 9.98 -1.03
CA GLY A 57 -14.11 9.59 -1.62
C GLY A 57 -13.98 8.90 -2.99
N THR A 58 -15.12 8.69 -3.64
CA THR A 58 -15.22 7.99 -4.95
C THR A 58 -14.59 8.79 -6.09
N ILE A 59 -14.76 10.11 -6.11
CA ILE A 59 -14.13 11.00 -7.11
C ILE A 59 -12.61 11.02 -6.90
N GLY A 60 -12.15 11.09 -5.66
CA GLY A 60 -10.74 11.04 -5.32
C GLY A 60 -10.10 9.71 -5.70
N MET A 61 -10.78 8.59 -5.46
CA MET A 61 -10.40 7.26 -5.94
C MET A 61 -10.17 7.25 -7.46
N GLY A 62 -11.14 7.73 -8.24
CA GLY A 62 -11.05 7.75 -9.71
C GLY A 62 -9.84 8.55 -10.22
N LYS A 63 -9.52 9.67 -9.57
CA LYS A 63 -8.38 10.54 -9.92
C LYS A 63 -7.04 10.02 -9.44
N CYS A 64 -6.99 9.49 -8.21
CA CYS A 64 -5.75 9.02 -7.60
C CYS A 64 -5.30 7.71 -8.21
N MET A 65 -6.23 6.76 -8.41
CA MET A 65 -5.89 5.39 -8.82
C MET A 65 -5.70 5.19 -10.33
N THR A 66 -6.03 6.18 -11.18
CA THR A 66 -6.05 6.03 -12.65
C THR A 66 -4.76 5.43 -13.24
N ARG A 67 -3.61 5.71 -12.63
CA ARG A 67 -2.29 5.21 -13.06
C ARG A 67 -1.39 4.82 -11.90
N VAL A 68 -1.98 4.46 -10.76
CA VAL A 68 -1.22 3.91 -9.64
C VAL A 68 -0.87 2.47 -9.95
N ARG A 69 0.40 2.11 -9.75
CA ARG A 69 0.87 0.73 -9.85
C ARG A 69 1.82 0.42 -8.71
N LEU A 70 1.66 -0.75 -8.12
CA LEU A 70 2.69 -1.37 -7.31
C LEU A 70 3.73 -1.95 -8.26
N ILE A 71 4.99 -1.54 -8.07
CA ILE A 71 6.13 -1.89 -8.92
C ILE A 71 6.95 -3.00 -8.28
N TYR A 72 7.06 -2.98 -6.95
CA TYR A 72 7.81 -3.95 -6.20
C TYR A 72 7.28 -4.06 -4.77
N TRP A 73 7.20 -5.28 -4.26
CA TRP A 73 6.95 -5.59 -2.87
C TRP A 73 7.90 -6.69 -2.40
N CYS A 74 8.58 -6.45 -1.29
CA CYS A 74 9.38 -7.46 -0.59
C CYS A 74 8.87 -7.63 0.84
N PRO A 75 8.22 -8.76 1.16
CA PRO A 75 7.76 -9.03 2.52
C PRO A 75 8.89 -9.03 3.54
N GLN A 76 10.05 -9.62 3.21
CA GLN A 76 11.14 -9.75 4.19
C GLN A 76 11.74 -8.40 4.58
N SER A 77 11.93 -7.48 3.63
CA SER A 77 12.53 -6.16 3.90
C SER A 77 11.48 -5.07 4.12
N GLY A 78 10.21 -5.36 3.88
CA GLY A 78 9.12 -4.37 3.92
C GLY A 78 9.21 -3.31 2.83
N LEU A 79 9.97 -3.55 1.76
CA LEU A 79 10.20 -2.56 0.72
C LEU A 79 9.01 -2.55 -0.23
N LEU A 80 8.27 -1.45 -0.24
CA LEU A 80 7.15 -1.19 -1.14
C LEU A 80 7.50 -0.05 -2.09
N VAL A 81 7.43 -0.31 -3.39
CA VAL A 81 7.63 0.71 -4.43
C VAL A 81 6.34 0.89 -5.21
N LEU A 82 5.81 2.11 -5.17
CA LEU A 82 4.62 2.52 -5.90
C LEU A 82 4.99 3.54 -6.97
N ARG A 83 4.32 3.49 -8.11
CA ARG A 83 4.38 4.52 -9.14
C ARG A 83 3.03 5.20 -9.23
N CYS A 84 3.04 6.54 -9.28
CA CYS A 84 1.84 7.34 -9.46
C CYS A 84 2.08 8.54 -10.38
N LEU A 85 0.99 9.22 -10.75
CA LEU A 85 1.08 10.51 -11.44
C LEU A 85 1.68 11.57 -10.50
N ARG A 86 2.50 12.47 -11.05
CA ARG A 86 3.13 13.54 -10.26
C ARG A 86 2.11 14.38 -9.48
N THR A 87 0.93 14.61 -10.03
CA THR A 87 -0.16 15.37 -9.40
C THR A 87 -0.82 14.62 -8.24
N GLN A 88 -0.73 13.29 -8.21
CA GLN A 88 -1.37 12.44 -7.19
C GLN A 88 -0.41 12.04 -6.06
N LEU A 89 0.83 12.53 -6.07
CA LEU A 89 1.83 12.19 -5.05
C LEU A 89 1.36 12.54 -3.63
N ILE A 90 0.80 13.73 -3.44
CA ILE A 90 0.35 14.21 -2.12
C ILE A 90 -0.88 13.42 -1.64
N PRO A 91 -1.96 13.27 -2.44
CA PRO A 91 -3.11 12.44 -2.06
C PRO A 91 -2.75 11.00 -1.71
N ILE A 92 -1.83 10.38 -2.46
CA ILE A 92 -1.40 9.01 -2.22
C ILE A 92 -0.60 8.91 -0.93
N ARG A 93 0.31 9.86 -0.65
CA ARG A 93 1.02 9.88 0.63
C ARG A 93 0.07 10.01 1.81
N ALA A 94 -0.94 10.88 1.71
CA ALA A 94 -1.95 11.04 2.74
C ALA A 94 -2.78 9.76 2.96
N ALA A 95 -3.14 9.07 1.88
CA ALA A 95 -3.81 7.77 1.99
C ALA A 95 -2.89 6.72 2.65
N LEU A 96 -1.63 6.60 2.21
CA LEU A 96 -0.68 5.64 2.79
C LEU A 96 -0.49 5.84 4.30
N SER A 97 -0.48 7.07 4.81
CA SER A 97 -0.38 7.34 6.25
C SER A 97 -1.60 6.92 7.06
N MET A 98 -2.75 6.68 6.42
CA MET A 98 -4.00 6.27 7.09
C MET A 98 -4.16 4.75 7.15
N ILE A 99 -3.25 3.98 6.55
CA ILE A 99 -3.33 2.52 6.54
C ILE A 99 -2.91 1.99 7.91
N THR A 100 -3.85 1.38 8.62
CA THR A 100 -3.62 0.77 9.94
C THR A 100 -3.81 -0.76 9.95
N ARG A 101 -4.54 -1.30 8.96
CA ARG A 101 -4.86 -2.74 8.87
C ARG A 101 -4.78 -3.21 7.42
N ILE A 102 -4.25 -4.41 7.23
CA ILE A 102 -4.17 -5.10 5.94
C ILE A 102 -5.01 -6.37 6.07
N GLU A 103 -5.99 -6.54 5.18
CA GLU A 103 -6.79 -7.76 5.12
C GLU A 103 -6.08 -8.75 4.19
N THR A 104 -5.86 -9.97 4.65
CA THR A 104 -5.19 -11.03 3.89
C THR A 104 -6.17 -11.96 3.14
N GLY A 105 -7.44 -11.56 3.00
CA GLY A 105 -8.47 -12.28 2.26
C GLY A 105 -8.62 -11.84 0.80
N THR A 106 -9.42 -12.59 0.03
CA THR A 106 -9.79 -12.21 -1.35
C THR A 106 -10.47 -10.84 -1.35
N CYS A 107 -9.85 -9.86 -2.00
CA CYS A 107 -10.43 -8.55 -2.21
C CYS A 107 -11.66 -8.70 -3.12
N GLU A 108 -12.86 -8.71 -2.54
CA GLU A 108 -14.10 -8.68 -3.31
C GLU A 108 -14.13 -7.38 -4.12
N THR A 109 -14.05 -7.54 -5.44
CA THR A 109 -14.28 -6.46 -6.40
C THR A 109 -15.78 -6.21 -6.48
N TYR A 110 -16.24 -5.12 -5.89
CA TYR A 110 -17.50 -4.49 -6.25
C TYR A 110 -17.28 -3.50 -7.39
#